data_AF-E5SY46-F1
#
_entry.id   AF-E5SY46-F1
#
_cell.length_a   1.000
_cell.length_b   1.000
_cell.length_c   1.000
_cell.angle_alpha   90.00
_cell.angle_beta   90.00
_cell.angle_gamma   90.00
#
_symmetry.space_group_name_H-M   'P 1'
#
loop_
_entity.id
_entity.type
_entity.pdbx_description
1 polymer ?
#
loop_
_entity_poly.entity_id
_entity_poly.type
_entity_poly.pdbx_seq_one_letter_code
_entity_poly.pdbx_strand_id
1 'polypeptide(L)'
;MPPKRFLKLPITVQWPETDDENATTILRGLSTRLQLIRKKRSKSESALPEAGQCSAERKNFSIGLNEVIRDLEKRRLQVALFDHDVVKPSGIAFQIGALAASTGVHTARLNSLNAELSAVLNYHSVSAVGIRQGEDELVALLKQHTSHVLLQKNEHVDTFIPKGTVKSNRLKRQSKT
;
A
#
# COMPACT_ATOMS: atom_id res chain seq x y z
N MET A 1 -43.18 -4.64 4.67
CA MET A 1 -42.09 -4.61 5.67
C MET A 1 -41.29 -3.33 5.48
N PRO A 2 -40.97 -2.57 6.54
CA PRO A 2 -40.10 -1.40 6.40
C PRO A 2 -38.66 -1.83 6.07
N PRO A 3 -37.92 -1.07 5.24
CA PRO A 3 -36.55 -1.40 4.91
C PRO A 3 -35.64 -1.29 6.14
N LYS A 4 -34.83 -2.31 6.39
CA LYS A 4 -33.80 -2.29 7.45
C LYS A 4 -32.74 -1.25 7.08
N ARG A 5 -32.54 -0.26 7.95
CA ARG A 5 -31.50 0.76 7.80
C ARG A 5 -30.21 0.22 8.40
N PHE A 6 -29.17 0.05 7.59
CA PHE A 6 -27.84 -0.28 8.06
C PHE A 6 -27.03 1.01 8.18
N LEU A 7 -26.31 1.18 9.28
CA LEU A 7 -25.35 2.27 9.44
C LEU A 7 -24.22 2.05 8.46
N LYS A 8 -24.09 2.95 7.48
CA LYS A 8 -22.95 2.97 6.57
C LYS A 8 -21.73 3.51 7.32
N LEU A 9 -20.54 3.00 6.98
CA LEU A 9 -19.31 3.52 7.54
C LEU A 9 -19.15 5.00 7.16
N PRO A 10 -18.74 5.87 8.11
CA PRO A 10 -18.57 7.30 7.85
C PRO A 10 -17.35 7.62 6.98
N ILE A 11 -16.44 6.66 6.82
CA ILE A 11 -15.19 6.81 6.09
C ILE A 11 -15.04 5.65 5.11
N THR A 12 -14.61 5.96 3.89
CA THR A 12 -14.24 4.99 2.86
C THR A 12 -12.78 5.21 2.46
N VAL A 13 -12.18 4.14 1.95
CA VAL A 13 -10.84 4.16 1.39
C VAL A 13 -10.97 4.28 -0.12
N GLN A 14 -10.39 5.33 -0.68
CA GLN A 14 -10.23 5.50 -2.12
C GLN A 14 -8.84 5.05 -2.53
N TRP A 15 -8.78 3.96 -3.28
CA TRP A 15 -7.56 3.46 -3.87
C TRP A 15 -7.22 4.24 -5.14
N PRO A 16 -5.95 4.56 -5.39
CA PRO A 16 -5.56 5.21 -6.62
C PRO A 16 -5.79 4.26 -7.80
N GLU A 17 -6.42 4.79 -8.84
CA GLU A 17 -6.52 4.13 -10.14
C GLU A 17 -5.19 4.31 -10.87
N THR A 18 -4.82 3.31 -11.66
CA THR A 18 -3.59 3.32 -12.45
C THR A 18 -3.95 2.88 -13.85
N ASP A 19 -3.67 3.73 -14.83
CA ASP A 19 -3.95 3.42 -16.24
C ASP A 19 -3.14 2.20 -16.69
N ASP A 20 -3.63 1.47 -17.67
CA ASP A 20 -2.98 0.25 -18.16
C ASP A 20 -1.56 0.51 -18.72
N GLU A 21 -1.34 1.67 -19.36
CA GLU A 21 0.00 2.09 -19.83
C GLU A 21 0.98 2.36 -18.67
N ASN A 22 0.46 2.97 -17.60
CA ASN A 22 1.24 3.23 -16.39
C ASN A 22 1.53 1.91 -15.65
N ALA A 23 0.53 1.03 -15.55
CA ALA A 23 0.63 -0.29 -14.93
C ALA A 23 1.67 -1.17 -15.65
N THR A 24 1.65 -1.21 -16.99
CA THR A 24 2.64 -1.96 -17.77
C THR A 24 4.05 -1.40 -17.62
N THR A 25 4.21 -0.08 -17.56
CA THR A 25 5.50 0.58 -17.30
C THR A 25 6.06 0.21 -15.93
N ILE A 26 5.21 0.29 -14.88
CA ILE A 26 5.55 -0.12 -13.51
C ILE A 26 5.98 -1.59 -13.48
N LEU A 27 5.16 -2.49 -14.05
CA LEU A 27 5.43 -3.94 -14.02
C LEU A 27 6.71 -4.29 -14.77
N ARG A 28 6.95 -3.69 -15.94
CA ARG A 28 8.19 -3.88 -16.70
C ARG A 28 9.42 -3.46 -15.90
N GLY A 29 9.40 -2.26 -15.29
CA GLY A 29 10.51 -1.77 -14.48
C GLY A 29 10.84 -2.67 -13.29
N LEU A 30 9.80 -3.12 -12.58
CA LEU A 30 9.92 -4.07 -11.47
C LEU A 30 10.45 -5.42 -11.92
N SER A 31 9.88 -5.99 -12.99
CA SER A 31 10.27 -7.28 -13.54
C SER A 31 11.73 -7.28 -13.95
N THR A 32 12.19 -6.28 -14.71
CA THR A 32 13.60 -6.15 -15.10
C THR A 32 14.51 -6.10 -13.87
N ARG A 33 14.14 -5.30 -12.86
CA ARG A 33 14.97 -5.16 -11.66
C ARG A 33 15.03 -6.45 -10.84
N LEU A 34 13.89 -7.07 -10.59
CA LEU A 34 13.81 -8.32 -9.82
C LEU A 34 14.51 -9.47 -10.56
N GLN A 35 14.44 -9.52 -11.90
CA GLN A 35 15.22 -10.47 -12.70
C GLN A 35 16.73 -10.25 -12.55
N LEU A 36 17.21 -9.01 -12.51
CA LEU A 36 18.64 -8.72 -12.29
C LEU A 36 19.11 -9.21 -10.92
N ILE A 37 18.33 -8.93 -9.87
CA ILE A 37 18.61 -9.41 -8.51
C ILE A 37 18.68 -10.94 -8.48
N ARG A 38 17.77 -11.62 -9.20
CA ARG A 38 17.76 -13.08 -9.32
C ARG A 38 18.97 -13.62 -10.10
N LYS A 39 19.31 -13.03 -11.25
CA LYS A 39 20.43 -13.48 -12.10
C LYS A 39 21.79 -13.33 -11.41
N LYS A 40 21.98 -12.26 -10.63
CA LYS A 40 23.17 -12.09 -9.78
C LYS A 40 23.30 -13.27 -8.82
N ARG A 41 22.21 -13.68 -8.16
CA ARG A 41 22.20 -14.84 -7.26
C ARG A 41 22.63 -16.14 -7.94
N SER A 42 22.09 -16.47 -9.11
CA SER A 42 22.45 -17.72 -9.82
C SER A 42 23.90 -17.77 -10.28
N LYS A 43 24.55 -16.61 -10.51
CA LYS A 43 25.98 -16.55 -10.83
C LYS A 43 26.88 -16.57 -9.58
N SER A 44 26.38 -16.05 -8.46
CA SER A 44 27.10 -16.03 -7.18
C SER A 44 26.98 -17.33 -6.39
N GLU A 45 26.03 -18.22 -6.68
CA GLU A 45 25.94 -19.55 -6.07
C GLU A 45 27.00 -20.54 -6.62
N SER A 46 27.66 -20.22 -7.74
CA SER A 46 28.73 -21.05 -8.34
C SER A 46 30.15 -20.51 -8.14
N ALA A 47 30.33 -19.39 -7.45
CA ALA A 47 31.64 -18.81 -7.12
C ALA A 47 31.63 -18.31 -5.68
N LEU A 48 32.71 -18.55 -4.95
CA LEU A 48 32.94 -18.14 -3.56
C LEU A 48 32.35 -16.73 -3.25
N PRO A 49 31.77 -16.52 -2.06
CA PRO A 49 30.86 -15.41 -1.84
C PRO A 49 31.61 -14.09 -1.77
N GLU A 50 31.48 -13.24 -2.79
CA GLU A 50 31.61 -11.79 -2.59
C GLU A 50 30.38 -11.30 -1.82
N ALA A 51 30.46 -11.50 -0.51
CA ALA A 51 29.45 -11.18 0.47
C ALA A 51 29.31 -9.66 0.63
N GLY A 52 28.43 -9.04 -0.17
CA GLY A 52 28.07 -7.64 0.09
C GLY A 52 26.87 -7.14 -0.71
N GLN A 53 26.94 -7.20 -2.03
CA GLN A 53 26.05 -6.39 -2.88
C GLN A 53 24.73 -7.10 -3.22
N CYS A 54 24.75 -8.41 -3.49
CA CYS A 54 23.55 -9.13 -3.91
C CYS A 54 22.51 -9.32 -2.78
N SER A 55 22.95 -9.32 -1.50
CA SER A 55 22.05 -9.42 -0.35
C SER A 55 21.42 -8.08 0.04
N ALA A 56 22.11 -6.97 -0.23
CA ALA A 56 21.65 -5.62 0.12
C ALA A 56 20.49 -5.17 -0.79
N GLU A 57 20.57 -5.44 -2.10
CA GLU A 57 19.53 -5.05 -3.05
C GLU A 57 18.18 -5.71 -2.75
N ARG A 58 18.16 -6.99 -2.34
CA ARG A 58 16.92 -7.67 -1.94
C ARG A 58 16.37 -7.14 -0.60
N LYS A 59 17.22 -6.67 0.31
CA LYS A 59 16.77 -6.08 1.59
C LYS A 59 15.93 -4.83 1.38
N ASN A 60 16.00 -4.22 0.21
CA ASN A 60 15.22 -3.05 -0.17
C ASN A 60 13.81 -3.40 -0.65
N PHE A 61 13.54 -4.68 -0.97
CA PHE A 61 12.23 -5.15 -1.38
C PHE A 61 11.56 -5.95 -0.26
N SER A 62 10.25 -5.77 -0.16
CA SER A 62 9.34 -6.59 0.65
C SER A 62 8.42 -7.33 -0.31
N ILE A 63 8.36 -8.65 -0.25
CA ILE A 63 7.59 -9.45 -1.22
C ILE A 63 6.55 -10.27 -0.47
N GLY A 64 5.29 -10.13 -0.89
CA GLY A 64 4.14 -10.77 -0.26
C GLY A 64 3.44 -9.85 0.73
N LEU A 65 2.15 -10.11 0.93
CA LEU A 65 1.25 -9.23 1.67
C LEU A 65 1.69 -8.96 3.11
N ASN A 66 2.08 -10.01 3.84
CA ASN A 66 2.47 -9.89 5.25
C ASN A 66 3.74 -9.06 5.45
N GLU A 67 4.74 -9.21 4.57
CA GLU A 67 5.97 -8.41 4.65
C GLU A 67 5.69 -6.95 4.35
N VAL A 68 4.88 -6.69 3.32
CA VAL A 68 4.48 -5.33 2.94
C VAL A 68 3.71 -4.66 4.08
N ILE A 69 2.72 -5.33 4.67
CA ILE A 69 1.97 -4.78 5.82
C ILE A 69 2.91 -4.49 6.98
N ARG A 70 3.82 -5.41 7.32
CA ARG A 70 4.77 -5.23 8.43
C ARG A 70 5.70 -4.03 8.21
N ASP A 71 6.15 -3.80 6.99
CA ASP A 71 7.00 -2.65 6.67
C ASP A 71 6.20 -1.35 6.54
N LEU A 72 4.93 -1.44 6.14
CA LEU A 72 3.98 -0.33 6.15
C LEU A 72 3.74 0.16 7.59
N GLU A 73 3.47 -0.75 8.52
CA GLU A 73 3.31 -0.45 9.96
C GLU A 73 4.55 0.26 10.53
N LYS A 74 5.75 -0.18 10.11
CA LYS A 74 7.03 0.41 10.54
C LYS A 74 7.40 1.70 9.80
N ARG A 75 6.57 2.17 8.86
CA ARG A 75 6.83 3.34 7.99
C ARG A 75 8.15 3.24 7.22
N ARG A 76 8.49 2.02 6.80
CA ARG A 76 9.75 1.75 6.10
C ARG A 76 9.61 1.75 4.59
N LEU A 77 8.38 1.82 4.05
CA LEU A 77 8.11 1.76 2.62
C LEU A 77 8.00 3.15 2.01
N GLN A 78 8.56 3.32 0.82
CA GLN A 78 8.35 4.48 -0.05
C GLN A 78 7.26 4.22 -1.08
N VAL A 79 7.18 3.00 -1.59
CA VAL A 79 6.19 2.54 -2.56
C VAL A 79 5.63 1.19 -2.11
N ALA A 80 4.32 0.99 -2.21
CA ALA A 80 3.63 -0.26 -1.96
C ALA A 80 2.65 -0.57 -3.10
N LEU A 81 2.84 -1.72 -3.75
CA LEU A 81 2.08 -2.16 -4.91
C LEU A 81 1.29 -3.38 -4.54
N PHE A 82 0.02 -3.40 -4.92
CA PHE A 82 -0.90 -4.48 -4.58
C PHE A 82 -1.53 -5.05 -5.83
N ASP A 83 -1.66 -6.37 -5.85
CA ASP A 83 -2.44 -7.04 -6.88
C ASP A 83 -3.93 -6.68 -6.74
N HIS A 84 -4.62 -6.47 -7.86
CA HIS A 84 -6.01 -6.05 -7.90
C HIS A 84 -6.92 -6.92 -7.03
N ASP A 85 -6.65 -8.23 -6.93
CA ASP A 85 -7.46 -9.17 -6.18
C ASP A 85 -7.36 -9.00 -4.66
N VAL A 86 -6.24 -8.49 -4.16
CA VAL A 86 -6.03 -8.20 -2.73
C VAL A 86 -6.83 -6.98 -2.30
N VAL A 87 -6.98 -6.02 -3.21
CA VAL A 87 -7.56 -4.71 -2.91
C VAL A 87 -9.06 -4.62 -3.22
N LYS A 88 -9.73 -5.76 -3.39
CA LYS A 88 -11.18 -5.80 -3.57
C LYS A 88 -11.90 -5.24 -2.34
N PRO A 89 -13.05 -4.55 -2.50
CA PRO A 89 -13.83 -4.00 -1.40
C PRO A 89 -14.09 -5.06 -0.31
N SER A 90 -13.36 -4.96 0.78
CA SER A 90 -13.37 -5.91 1.90
C SER A 90 -12.88 -5.21 3.16
N GLY A 91 -13.14 -5.79 4.33
CA GLY A 91 -12.61 -5.27 5.59
C GLY A 91 -11.07 -5.22 5.60
N ILE A 92 -10.43 -6.18 4.94
CA ILE A 92 -8.96 -6.25 4.82
C ILE A 92 -8.44 -5.11 3.94
N ALA A 93 -9.04 -4.90 2.76
CA ALA A 93 -8.67 -3.78 1.90
C ALA A 93 -8.89 -2.43 2.59
N PHE A 94 -9.95 -2.29 3.40
CA PHE A 94 -10.15 -1.08 4.21
C PHE A 94 -8.99 -0.86 5.20
N GLN A 95 -8.60 -1.89 5.95
CA GLN A 95 -7.52 -1.76 6.94
C GLN A 95 -6.17 -1.45 6.30
N ILE A 96 -5.81 -2.16 5.22
CA ILE A 96 -4.56 -1.91 4.49
C ILE A 96 -4.57 -0.50 3.91
N GLY A 97 -5.68 -0.07 3.30
CA GLY A 97 -5.78 1.25 2.73
C GLY A 97 -5.75 2.37 3.76
N ALA A 98 -6.40 2.19 4.91
CA ALA A 98 -6.30 3.14 6.03
C ALA A 98 -4.88 3.23 6.56
N LEU A 99 -4.17 2.10 6.68
CA LEU A 99 -2.78 2.07 7.07
C LEU A 99 -1.89 2.78 6.03
N ALA A 100 -2.08 2.51 4.74
CA ALA A 100 -1.36 3.17 3.66
C ALA A 100 -1.60 4.69 3.64
N ALA A 101 -2.84 5.12 3.80
CA ALA A 101 -3.20 6.53 3.92
C ALA A 101 -2.53 7.20 5.13
N SER A 102 -2.48 6.52 6.29
CA SER A 102 -1.85 7.04 7.51
C SER A 102 -0.33 7.20 7.41
N THR A 103 0.29 6.46 6.51
CA THR A 103 1.75 6.45 6.31
C THR A 103 2.19 7.33 5.15
N GLY A 104 1.26 7.76 4.29
CA GLY A 104 1.57 8.59 3.13
C GLY A 104 2.44 7.88 2.10
N VAL A 105 2.44 6.54 2.09
CA VAL A 105 3.22 5.78 1.11
C VAL A 105 2.61 5.96 -0.29
N HIS A 106 3.45 5.91 -1.33
CA HIS A 106 2.93 5.85 -2.70
C HIS A 106 2.38 4.45 -2.96
N THR A 107 1.22 4.39 -3.61
CA THR A 107 0.51 3.14 -3.86
C THR A 107 0.00 3.04 -5.28
N ALA A 108 -0.07 1.81 -5.78
CA ALA A 108 -0.86 1.50 -6.96
C ALA A 108 -1.49 0.11 -6.83
N ARG A 109 -2.62 -0.03 -7.50
CA ARG A 109 -3.34 -1.29 -7.67
C ARG A 109 -3.13 -1.76 -9.09
N LEU A 110 -2.60 -2.97 -9.25
CA LEU A 110 -2.20 -3.51 -10.55
C LEU A 110 -2.95 -4.81 -10.86
N ASN A 111 -3.53 -4.92 -12.05
CA ASN A 111 -4.36 -6.06 -12.45
C ASN A 111 -3.59 -7.36 -12.71
N SER A 112 -2.28 -7.27 -12.97
CA SER A 112 -1.46 -8.41 -13.40
C SER A 112 -0.16 -8.54 -12.60
N LEU A 113 -0.11 -7.98 -11.39
CA LEU A 113 1.09 -8.03 -10.55
C LEU A 113 1.47 -9.47 -10.22
N ASN A 114 0.50 -10.30 -9.83
CA ASN A 114 0.74 -11.70 -9.54
C ASN A 114 1.27 -12.45 -10.76
N ALA A 115 0.62 -12.31 -11.92
CA ALA A 115 0.98 -13.03 -13.14
C ALA A 115 2.41 -12.71 -13.61
N GLU A 116 2.78 -11.43 -13.63
CA GLU A 116 4.10 -10.97 -14.08
C GLU A 116 5.21 -11.32 -13.08
N LEU A 117 5.00 -11.03 -11.79
CA LEU A 117 6.08 -11.14 -10.81
C LEU A 117 6.28 -12.57 -10.28
N SER A 118 5.23 -13.39 -10.23
CA SER A 118 5.36 -14.80 -9.80
C SER A 118 6.28 -15.58 -10.74
N ALA A 119 6.13 -15.39 -12.05
CA ALA A 119 6.98 -16.00 -13.07
C ALA A 119 8.45 -15.53 -12.93
N VAL A 120 8.65 -14.22 -12.77
CA VAL A 120 9.98 -13.60 -12.61
C VAL A 120 10.71 -14.11 -11.37
N LEU A 121 9.99 -14.24 -10.25
CA LEU A 121 10.56 -14.62 -8.95
C LEU A 121 10.57 -16.13 -8.71
N ASN A 122 9.92 -16.92 -9.58
CA ASN A 122 9.64 -18.34 -9.37
C ASN A 122 8.87 -18.60 -8.06
N TYR A 123 7.90 -17.74 -7.77
CA TYR A 123 7.02 -17.88 -6.60
C TYR A 123 5.68 -18.44 -7.03
N HIS A 124 4.98 -19.11 -6.11
CA HIS A 124 3.63 -19.62 -6.40
C HIS A 124 2.63 -18.48 -6.63
N SER A 125 2.72 -17.42 -5.83
CA SER A 125 1.92 -16.21 -6.00
C SER A 125 2.62 -15.01 -5.35
N VAL A 126 2.41 -13.83 -5.94
CA VAL A 126 2.86 -12.54 -5.42
C VAL A 126 1.64 -11.61 -5.34
N SER A 127 1.18 -11.36 -4.11
CA SER A 127 -0.02 -10.55 -3.84
C SER A 127 0.30 -9.07 -3.62
N ALA A 128 1.52 -8.76 -3.18
CA ALA A 128 1.96 -7.39 -2.93
C ALA A 128 3.50 -7.29 -3.02
N VAL A 129 3.99 -6.10 -3.35
CA VAL A 129 5.42 -5.77 -3.35
C VAL A 129 5.61 -4.39 -2.74
N GLY A 130 6.57 -4.26 -1.83
CA GLY A 130 6.96 -3.01 -1.20
C GLY A 130 8.40 -2.68 -1.48
N ILE A 131 8.73 -1.39 -1.56
CA ILE A 131 10.09 -0.88 -1.69
C ILE A 131 10.39 -0.04 -0.46
N ARG A 132 11.39 -0.45 0.33
CA ARG A 132 11.73 0.18 1.61
C ARG A 132 12.50 1.48 1.42
N GLN A 133 13.74 1.36 0.99
CA GLN A 133 14.67 2.44 0.67
C GLN A 133 15.66 1.87 -0.36
N GLY A 134 16.02 2.64 -1.38
CA GLY A 134 16.99 2.22 -2.41
C GLY A 134 16.65 2.76 -3.80
N GLU A 135 17.62 2.65 -4.71
CA GLU A 135 17.63 3.09 -6.12
C GLU A 135 16.67 4.22 -6.50
N ASP A 136 17.22 5.44 -6.52
CA ASP A 136 16.51 6.67 -6.85
C ASP A 136 15.78 6.61 -8.19
N GLU A 137 16.32 5.91 -9.19
CA GLU A 137 15.72 5.85 -10.53
C GLU A 137 14.42 5.04 -10.58
N LEU A 138 14.41 3.81 -10.04
CA LEU A 138 13.20 2.99 -10.03
C LEU A 138 12.14 3.62 -9.12
N VAL A 139 12.54 4.12 -7.94
CA VAL A 139 11.61 4.79 -7.05
C VAL A 139 11.05 6.06 -7.68
N ALA A 140 11.86 6.86 -8.35
CA ALA A 140 11.39 8.06 -9.05
C ALA A 140 10.38 7.71 -10.15
N LEU A 141 10.69 6.70 -10.98
CA LEU A 141 9.76 6.20 -12.00
C LEU A 141 8.44 5.75 -11.36
N LEU A 142 8.50 4.93 -10.31
CA LEU A 142 7.29 4.44 -9.66
C LEU A 142 6.49 5.59 -9.05
N LYS A 143 7.12 6.55 -8.40
CA LYS A 143 6.43 7.72 -7.83
C LYS A 143 5.72 8.59 -8.87
N GLN A 144 6.22 8.65 -10.11
CA GLN A 144 5.54 9.36 -11.21
C GLN A 144 4.22 8.70 -11.63
N HIS A 145 4.12 7.37 -11.47
CA HIS A 145 2.98 6.58 -11.92
C HIS A 145 2.12 6.02 -10.77
N THR A 146 2.41 6.41 -9.52
CA THR A 146 1.71 5.94 -8.33
C THR A 146 1.19 7.13 -7.51
N SER A 147 0.15 6.89 -6.72
CA SER A 147 -0.54 7.95 -5.96
C SER A 147 -0.83 7.49 -4.53
N HIS A 148 -1.26 8.40 -3.68
CA HIS A 148 -1.57 8.08 -2.29
C HIS A 148 -3.00 7.55 -2.15
N VAL A 149 -3.20 6.62 -1.21
CA VAL A 149 -4.53 6.22 -0.77
C VAL A 149 -5.17 7.38 -0.02
N LEU A 150 -6.43 7.69 -0.34
CA LEU A 150 -7.17 8.76 0.31
C LEU A 150 -8.27 8.18 1.21
N LEU A 151 -8.46 8.81 2.37
CA LEU A 151 -9.60 8.55 3.23
C LEU A 151 -10.69 9.58 2.92
N GLN A 152 -11.79 9.12 2.34
CA GLN A 152 -12.92 9.97 2.03
C GLN A 152 -13.96 9.90 3.15
N LYS A 153 -14.46 11.07 3.57
CA LYS A 153 -15.61 11.13 4.47
C LYS A 153 -16.89 11.01 3.64
N ASN A 154 -17.74 10.07 4.01
CA ASN A 154 -19.06 9.94 3.38
C ASN A 154 -19.96 11.08 3.87
N GLU A 155 -20.17 12.09 3.02
CA GLU A 155 -21.02 13.26 3.34
C GLU A 155 -22.48 12.89 3.62
N HIS A 156 -22.93 11.74 3.13
CA HIS A 156 -24.29 11.22 3.31
C HIS A 156 -24.47 10.39 4.60
N VAL A 157 -23.44 10.28 5.44
CA VAL A 157 -23.64 9.75 6.79
C VAL A 157 -24.14 10.91 7.63
N ASP A 158 -25.48 11.04 7.69
CA ASP A 158 -26.15 11.82 8.71
C ASP A 158 -25.44 11.53 10.02
N THR A 159 -24.73 12.53 10.53
CA THR A 159 -24.05 12.40 11.81
C THR A 159 -25.16 12.29 12.82
N PHE A 160 -25.57 11.06 13.15
CA PHE A 160 -26.57 10.82 14.16
C PHE A 160 -25.93 11.20 15.49
N ILE A 161 -26.03 12.49 15.83
CA ILE A 161 -25.82 12.96 17.17
C ILE A 161 -27.11 12.57 17.89
N PRO A 162 -27.11 11.52 18.74
CA PRO A 162 -28.28 11.24 19.55
C PRO A 162 -28.61 12.52 20.33
N LYS A 163 -29.80 13.07 20.09
CA LYS A 163 -30.35 14.19 20.86
C LYS A 163 -30.54 13.70 22.30
N GLY A 164 -29.50 13.76 23.12
CA GLY A 164 -29.56 13.25 24.48
C GLY A 164 -28.25 13.20 25.26
N THR A 165 -27.08 13.20 24.62
CA THR A 165 -25.82 13.06 25.36
C THR A 165 -24.98 14.34 25.37
N VAL A 166 -24.76 14.81 26.60
CA VAL A 166 -23.87 15.87 27.07
C VAL A 166 -24.46 17.29 27.04
N LYS A 167 -25.04 17.70 28.19
CA LYS A 167 -25.11 19.10 28.59
C LYS A 167 -23.67 19.64 28.58
N SER A 168 -23.36 20.51 27.63
CA SER A 168 -22.11 21.27 27.61
C SER A 168 -21.98 22.04 28.93
N ASN A 169 -21.04 21.65 29.79
CA ASN A 169 -20.62 22.48 30.91
C ASN A 169 -19.88 23.68 30.32
N ARG A 170 -20.63 24.76 30.08
CA ARG A 170 -20.10 26.07 29.74
C ARG A 170 -19.22 26.52 30.91
N LEU A 171 -17.90 26.40 30.76
CA LEU A 171 -16.91 26.97 31.67
C LEU A 171 -17.23 28.47 31.83
N LYS A 172 -17.76 28.83 33.00
CA LYS A 172 -17.87 30.23 33.44
C LYS A 172 -16.45 30.78 33.52
N ARG A 173 -16.03 31.57 32.53
CA ARG A 173 -14.91 32.49 32.68
C ARG A 173 -15.27 33.46 33.82
N GLN A 174 -14.64 33.30 34.97
CA GLN A 174 -14.62 34.34 35.98
C GLN A 174 -13.72 35.46 35.47
N SER A 175 -14.31 36.55 35.02
CA SER A 175 -13.65 37.84 34.94
C SER A 175 -13.55 38.41 36.36
N LYS A 176 -12.35 38.37 36.96
CA LYS A 176 -12.03 39.20 38.12
C LYS A 176 -11.60 40.57 37.60
N THR A 177 -12.41 41.58 37.88
CA THR A 177 -11.97 42.96 38.10
C THR A 177 -11.60 43.13 39.55
#